data_AF-A0A354SAK5-F1
#
_entry.id   AF-A0A354SAK5-F1
#
_cell.length_a   1.000
_cell.length_b   1.000
_cell.length_c   1.000
_cell.angle_alpha   90.00
_cell.angle_beta   90.00
_cell.angle_gamma   90.00
#
_symmetry.space_group_name_H-M   'P 1'
#
loop_
_entity.id
_entity.type
_entity.pdbx_description
1 polymer ?
#
loop_
_entity_poly.entity_id
_entity_poly.type
_entity_poly.pdbx_seq_one_letter_code
_entity_poly.pdbx_strand_id
1 'polypeptide(L)'
;PFEHNSMTFFVQAPIFVWREHMRHRMASYNEESGRYRELKPVFYIPARERKLVQIGKTGAYEFLDGSPEQHALIESRMRESCTQSYEAYQEMLQAGIAREVARMVLPVSIFSSAYVTVNARSLMNFLSLRRKAEDSTFPSYPQREIEMVAERYEEEWSRLMPLTHAAFVANGRVSP
;
A
#
# COMPACT_ATOMS: atom_id res chain seq x y z
N PRO A 1 -16.21 -20.85 -8.93
CA PRO A 1 -16.91 -19.96 -9.90
C PRO A 1 -16.35 -18.53 -9.97
N PHE A 2 -16.01 -17.91 -8.84
CA PHE A 2 -15.54 -16.51 -8.73
C PHE A 2 -14.15 -16.20 -9.31
N GLU A 3 -13.58 -17.11 -10.10
CA GLU A 3 -12.28 -16.94 -10.75
C GLU A 3 -12.39 -16.59 -12.24
N HIS A 4 -13.55 -16.80 -12.85
CA HIS A 4 -13.78 -16.59 -14.29
C HIS A 4 -14.18 -15.13 -14.59
N ASN A 5 -13.39 -14.19 -14.10
CA ASN A 5 -13.52 -12.75 -14.32
C ASN A 5 -12.17 -12.08 -14.05
N SER A 6 -12.01 -10.82 -14.44
CA SER A 6 -10.80 -10.04 -14.15
C SER A 6 -11.13 -8.58 -13.88
N MET A 7 -10.32 -7.98 -13.01
CA MET A 7 -10.29 -6.54 -12.74
C MET A 7 -8.82 -6.11 -12.78
N THR A 8 -8.53 -5.02 -13.50
CA THR A 8 -7.19 -4.46 -13.61
C THR A 8 -7.21 -3.04 -13.04
N PHE A 9 -6.38 -2.81 -12.03
CA PHE A 9 -6.24 -1.52 -11.36
C PHE A 9 -4.90 -0.88 -11.73
N PHE A 10 -4.91 0.43 -11.96
CA PHE A 10 -3.69 1.22 -11.92
C PHE A 10 -3.54 1.79 -10.51
N VAL A 11 -2.47 1.43 -9.82
CA VAL A 11 -2.23 1.85 -8.44
C VAL A 11 -0.95 2.66 -8.35
N GLN A 12 -1.00 3.74 -7.58
CA GLN A 12 0.17 4.49 -7.16
C GLN A 12 0.25 4.40 -5.63
N ALA A 13 1.35 3.85 -5.13
CA ALA A 13 1.56 3.64 -3.71
C ALA A 13 3.06 3.70 -3.38
N PRO A 14 3.45 4.02 -2.13
CA PRO A 14 4.86 3.98 -1.74
C PRO A 14 5.39 2.54 -1.72
N ILE A 15 6.71 2.37 -1.91
CA ILE A 15 7.36 1.05 -1.99
C ILE A 15 7.02 0.16 -0.78
N PHE A 16 6.92 0.71 0.44
CA PHE A 16 6.58 -0.12 1.61
C PHE A 16 5.18 -0.74 1.52
N VAL A 17 4.21 -0.08 0.87
CA VAL A 17 2.87 -0.63 0.59
C VAL A 17 2.95 -1.72 -0.48
N TRP A 18 3.74 -1.50 -1.54
CA TRP A 18 3.95 -2.50 -2.59
C TRP A 18 4.53 -3.80 -2.05
N ARG A 19 5.43 -3.74 -1.07
CA ARG A 19 5.99 -4.92 -0.40
C ARG A 19 4.95 -5.76 0.33
N GLU A 20 3.86 -5.15 0.82
CA GLU A 20 2.72 -5.86 1.39
C GLU A 20 1.74 -6.35 0.32
N HIS A 21 1.50 -5.52 -0.69
CA HIS A 21 0.60 -5.82 -1.80
C HIS A 21 1.06 -7.06 -2.58
N MET A 22 2.32 -7.07 -3.02
CA MET A 22 2.91 -8.14 -3.84
C MET A 22 3.10 -9.48 -3.10
N ARG A 23 2.70 -9.59 -1.82
CA ARG A 23 2.60 -10.88 -1.13
C ARG A 23 1.41 -11.71 -1.61
N HIS A 24 0.44 -11.08 -2.28
CA HIS A 24 -0.73 -11.74 -2.86
C HIS A 24 -0.37 -12.35 -4.21
N ARG A 25 0.01 -13.64 -4.18
CA ARG A 25 0.55 -14.40 -5.31
C ARG A 25 -0.46 -14.72 -6.40
N MET A 26 -1.76 -14.71 -6.08
CA MET A 26 -2.84 -14.97 -7.05
C MET A 26 -3.23 -13.70 -7.79
N ALA A 27 -2.25 -12.95 -8.28
CA ALA A 27 -2.43 -11.68 -8.97
C ALA A 27 -1.32 -11.52 -10.02
N SER A 28 -1.54 -10.64 -10.99
CA SER A 28 -0.50 -10.26 -11.97
C SER A 28 -0.09 -8.81 -11.74
N TYR A 29 1.21 -8.56 -11.69
CA TYR A 29 1.79 -7.23 -11.42
C TYR A 29 2.67 -6.79 -12.58
N ASN A 30 2.59 -5.52 -12.94
CA ASN A 30 3.59 -4.86 -13.76
C ASN A 30 3.92 -3.49 -13.17
N GLU A 31 5.04 -3.41 -12.45
CA GLU A 31 5.49 -2.22 -11.73
C GLU A 31 6.51 -1.41 -12.55
N GLU A 32 6.46 -0.09 -12.42
CA GLU A 32 7.50 0.81 -12.89
C GLU A 32 8.87 0.42 -12.28
N SER A 33 9.89 0.34 -13.14
CA SER A 33 11.22 -0.07 -12.70
C SER A 33 12.18 1.11 -12.61
N GLY A 34 12.69 1.36 -11.41
CA GLY A 34 13.83 2.26 -11.19
C GLY A 34 15.14 1.78 -11.82
N ARG A 35 15.18 0.63 -12.53
CA ARG A 35 16.33 0.18 -13.34
C ARG A 35 16.29 0.85 -14.71
N TYR A 36 15.09 0.97 -15.27
CA TYR A 36 14.86 1.45 -16.62
C TYR A 36 14.55 2.93 -16.66
N ARG A 37 14.00 3.51 -15.58
CA ARG A 37 13.63 4.92 -15.50
C ARG A 37 14.19 5.60 -14.26
N GLU A 38 14.35 6.92 -14.37
CA GLU A 38 14.57 7.79 -13.23
C GLU A 38 13.28 7.94 -12.43
N LEU A 39 13.36 7.76 -11.12
CA LEU A 39 12.19 7.85 -10.25
C LEU A 39 11.84 9.31 -9.94
N LYS A 40 10.55 9.64 -9.97
CA LYS A 40 10.06 10.99 -9.65
C LYS A 40 10.21 11.27 -8.14
N PRO A 41 10.44 12.54 -7.72
CA PRO A 41 10.58 12.92 -6.31
C PRO A 41 9.22 13.00 -5.60
N VAL A 42 8.43 11.93 -5.67
CA VAL A 42 7.11 11.85 -5.04
C VAL A 42 7.21 10.85 -3.89
N PHE A 43 7.00 11.34 -2.67
CA PHE A 43 7.17 10.57 -1.44
C PHE A 43 5.90 10.60 -0.60
N TYR A 44 5.60 9.50 0.07
CA TYR A 44 4.51 9.43 1.04
C TYR A 44 4.89 10.12 2.34
N ILE A 45 4.01 11.02 2.79
CA ILE A 45 4.02 11.59 4.13
C ILE A 45 2.65 11.29 4.76
N PRO A 46 2.59 10.72 5.97
CA PRO A 46 1.34 10.48 6.68
C PRO A 46 0.48 11.74 6.80
N ALA A 47 -0.82 11.61 6.49
CA ALA A 47 -1.80 12.66 6.75
C ALA A 47 -2.04 12.86 8.26
N ARG A 48 -2.71 13.96 8.64
CA ARG A 48 -2.98 14.27 10.06
C ARG A 48 -3.88 13.24 10.75
N GLU A 49 -4.73 12.58 9.98
CA GLU A 49 -5.66 11.56 10.47
C GLU A 49 -4.98 10.20 10.67
N ARG A 50 -3.71 10.05 10.25
CA ARG A 50 -2.95 8.83 10.45
C ARG A 50 -2.53 8.73 11.92
N LYS A 51 -3.09 7.75 12.62
CA LYS A 51 -2.66 7.35 13.98
C LYS A 51 -1.16 7.07 14.02
N LEU A 52 -0.44 7.60 15.02
CA LEU A 52 1.03 7.55 15.06
C LEU A 52 1.59 6.71 16.20
N VAL A 53 0.84 6.58 17.29
CA VAL A 53 1.33 5.96 18.51
C VAL A 53 0.88 4.51 18.55
N GLN A 54 1.82 3.58 18.67
CA GLN A 54 1.54 2.16 18.79
C GLN A 54 1.64 1.73 20.26
N ILE A 55 0.60 1.09 20.77
CA ILE A 55 0.57 0.48 22.11
C ILE A 55 0.17 -1.00 22.00
N GLY A 56 0.32 -1.74 23.11
CA GLY A 56 -0.04 -3.16 23.17
C GLY A 56 1.13 -4.10 22.96
N LYS A 57 0.83 -5.37 22.65
CA LYS A 57 1.81 -6.46 22.51
C LYS A 57 1.88 -6.93 21.07
N THR A 58 2.97 -7.59 20.71
CA THR A 58 3.14 -8.20 19.38
C THR A 58 1.94 -9.05 18.98
N GLY A 59 1.30 -8.71 17.86
CA GLY A 59 0.09 -9.39 17.36
C GLY A 59 -1.24 -8.82 17.87
N ALA A 60 -1.22 -7.86 18.80
CA ALA A 60 -2.39 -7.14 19.31
C ALA A 60 -2.01 -5.67 19.55
N TYR A 61 -1.69 -4.97 18.46
CA TYR A 61 -1.37 -3.55 18.49
C TYR A 61 -2.62 -2.71 18.36
N GLU A 62 -2.71 -1.68 19.20
CA GLU A 62 -3.64 -0.58 19.03
C GLU A 62 -2.86 0.65 18.59
N PHE A 63 -3.38 1.32 17.57
CA PHE A 63 -2.84 2.60 17.12
C PHE A 63 -3.72 3.72 17.67
N LEU A 64 -3.08 4.73 18.23
CA LEU A 64 -3.68 5.93 18.81
C LEU A 64 -3.26 7.17 18.03
N ASP A 65 -4.05 8.23 18.17
CA ASP A 65 -3.75 9.53 17.56
C ASP A 65 -2.44 10.09 18.11
N GLY A 66 -1.68 10.75 17.22
CA GLY A 66 -0.47 11.45 17.61
C GLY A 66 -0.78 12.85 18.14
N SER A 67 0.13 13.39 18.95
CA SER A 67 0.07 14.81 19.32
C SER A 67 0.41 15.71 18.12
N PRO A 68 -0.03 16.99 18.11
CA PRO A 68 0.35 17.95 17.07
C PRO A 68 1.87 18.03 16.85
N GLU A 69 2.66 17.93 17.93
CA GLU A 69 4.12 17.95 17.90
C GLU A 69 4.69 16.69 17.24
N GLN A 70 4.09 15.51 17.47
CA GLN A 70 4.48 14.28 16.81
C GLN A 70 4.21 14.34 15.31
N HIS A 71 3.05 14.88 14.89
CA HIS A 71 2.76 15.09 13.47
C HIS A 71 3.75 16.07 12.82
N ALA A 72 4.04 17.20 13.47
CA ALA A 72 5.01 18.17 12.97
C ALA A 72 6.44 17.59 12.89
N LEU A 73 6.81 16.74 13.86
CA LEU A 73 8.11 16.05 13.85
C LEU A 73 8.21 15.07 12.68
N ILE A 74 7.17 14.26 12.44
CA ILE A 74 7.17 13.32 11.31
C ILE A 74 7.23 14.07 9.98
N GLU A 75 6.39 15.10 9.80
CA GLU A 75 6.39 15.87 8.55
C GLU A 75 7.76 16.49 8.29
N SER A 76 8.36 17.16 9.28
CA SER A 76 9.66 17.81 9.13
C SER A 76 10.78 16.81 8.84
N ARG A 77 10.88 15.72 9.61
CA ARG A 77 11.95 14.72 9.46
C ARG A 77 11.81 13.88 8.19
N MET A 78 10.58 13.52 7.81
CA MET A 78 10.37 12.81 6.55
C MET A 78 10.70 13.71 5.37
N ARG A 79 10.30 14.98 5.40
CA ARG A 79 10.63 15.93 4.33
C ARG A 79 12.13 16.12 4.20
N GLU A 80 12.84 16.36 5.30
CA GLU A 80 14.30 16.50 5.33
C GLU A 80 14.99 15.25 4.77
N SER A 81 14.62 14.06 5.25
CA SER A 81 15.20 12.79 4.79
C SER A 81 14.92 12.51 3.31
N CYS A 82 13.69 12.75 2.84
CA CYS A 82 13.34 12.52 1.43
C CYS A 82 14.08 13.50 0.51
N THR A 83 14.21 14.77 0.89
CA THR A 83 14.96 15.77 0.13
C THR A 83 16.42 15.37 0.03
N GLN A 84 17.08 15.09 1.16
CA GLN A 84 18.49 14.69 1.18
C GLN A 84 18.74 13.43 0.35
N SER A 85 17.91 12.40 0.49
CA SER A 85 18.03 11.17 -0.30
C SER A 85 17.84 11.43 -1.80
N TYR A 86 16.94 12.34 -2.19
CA TYR A 86 16.72 12.64 -3.60
C TYR A 86 17.85 13.49 -4.19
N GLU A 87 18.40 14.43 -3.44
CA GLU A 87 19.60 15.19 -3.84
C GLU A 87 20.78 14.25 -4.07
N ALA A 88 21.06 13.35 -3.12
CA ALA A 88 22.10 12.33 -3.27
C ALA A 88 21.85 11.41 -4.48
N TYR A 89 20.60 11.02 -4.72
CA TYR A 89 20.22 10.25 -5.91
C TYR A 89 20.55 11.00 -7.21
N GLN A 90 20.20 12.29 -7.29
CA GLN A 90 20.48 13.13 -8.45
C GLN A 90 21.98 13.35 -8.66
N GLU A 91 22.75 13.60 -7.60
CA GLU A 91 24.21 13.71 -7.67
C GLU A 91 24.84 12.42 -8.23
N MET A 92 24.40 11.25 -7.75
CA MET A 92 24.86 9.97 -8.27
C MET A 92 24.54 9.79 -9.75
N LEU A 93 23.33 10.15 -10.19
CA LEU A 93 22.96 10.09 -11.61
C LEU A 93 23.79 11.04 -12.47
N GLN A 94 24.03 12.27 -12.01
CA GLN A 94 24.87 13.26 -12.70
C GLN A 94 26.33 12.80 -12.81
N ALA A 95 26.82 12.06 -11.82
CA ALA A 95 28.12 11.42 -11.85
C ALA A 95 28.19 10.16 -12.76
N GLY A 96 27.10 9.81 -13.44
CA GLY A 96 27.04 8.67 -14.36
C GLY A 96 26.88 7.30 -13.68
N ILE A 97 26.53 7.26 -12.38
CA ILE A 97 26.27 6.01 -11.68
C ILE A 97 25.00 5.36 -12.25
N ALA A 98 25.04 4.05 -12.47
CA ALA A 98 23.92 3.30 -13.00
C ALA A 98 22.66 3.50 -12.13
N ARG A 99 21.50 3.73 -12.77
CA ARG A 99 20.20 3.96 -12.08
C ARG A 99 19.89 2.91 -11.02
N GLU A 100 20.29 1.66 -11.27
CA GLU A 100 20.06 0.57 -10.33
C GLU A 100 20.89 0.57 -9.07
N VAL A 101 22.04 1.24 -9.10
CA VAL A 101 22.88 1.51 -7.94
C VAL A 101 22.43 2.82 -7.29
N ALA A 102 22.26 3.89 -8.09
CA ALA A 102 21.89 5.21 -7.57
C ALA A 102 20.60 5.17 -6.76
N ARG A 103 19.56 4.43 -7.19
CA ARG A 103 18.29 4.36 -6.48
C ARG A 103 18.36 3.75 -5.07
N MET A 104 19.46 3.08 -4.71
CA MET A 104 19.59 2.41 -3.40
C MET A 104 19.56 3.40 -2.23
N VAL A 105 19.80 4.69 -2.46
CA VAL A 105 19.72 5.75 -1.45
C VAL A 105 18.28 6.24 -1.19
N LEU A 106 17.34 5.87 -2.05
CA LEU A 106 15.95 6.35 -1.96
C LEU A 106 15.18 5.61 -0.85
N PRO A 107 14.41 6.34 -0.01
CA PRO A 107 13.64 5.72 1.05
C PRO A 107 12.47 4.91 0.49
N VAL A 108 12.01 3.92 1.26
CA VAL A 108 10.84 3.10 0.92
C VAL A 108 9.52 3.87 0.86
N SER A 109 9.51 5.15 1.26
CA SER A 109 8.37 6.07 1.12
C SER A 109 8.21 6.63 -0.30
N ILE A 110 9.18 6.44 -1.20
CA ILE A 110 9.04 6.88 -2.59
C ILE A 110 7.89 6.15 -3.27
N PHE A 111 7.10 6.87 -4.06
CA PHE A 111 6.01 6.30 -4.84
C PHE A 111 6.52 5.47 -6.01
N SER A 112 5.85 4.35 -6.22
CA SER A 112 5.91 3.55 -7.42
C SER A 112 4.50 3.34 -7.96
N SER A 113 4.41 2.97 -9.24
CA SER A 113 3.14 2.70 -9.89
C SER A 113 3.14 1.32 -10.54
N ALA A 114 2.01 0.63 -10.49
CA ALA A 114 1.86 -0.65 -11.16
C ALA A 114 0.45 -0.87 -11.68
N TYR A 115 0.35 -1.67 -12.74
CA TYR A 115 -0.89 -2.36 -13.07
C TYR A 115 -0.99 -3.64 -12.24
N VAL A 116 -2.17 -3.87 -11.66
CA VAL A 116 -2.48 -5.05 -10.84
C VAL A 116 -3.75 -5.69 -11.36
N THR A 117 -3.66 -6.96 -11.75
CA THR A 117 -4.81 -7.73 -12.22
C THR A 117 -5.15 -8.85 -11.24
N VAL A 118 -6.43 -8.94 -10.86
CA VAL A 118 -6.99 -9.97 -9.98
C VAL A 118 -8.35 -10.45 -10.51
N ASN A 119 -8.71 -11.69 -10.21
CA ASN A 119 -10.11 -12.15 -10.30
C ASN A 119 -10.86 -11.88 -8.98
N ALA A 120 -12.17 -12.10 -8.94
CA ALA A 120 -12.96 -11.80 -7.74
C ALA A 120 -12.54 -12.66 -6.52
N ARG A 121 -12.19 -13.94 -6.72
CA ARG A 121 -11.72 -14.81 -5.63
C ARG A 121 -10.43 -14.28 -4.99
N SER A 122 -9.45 -13.92 -5.82
CA SER A 122 -8.20 -13.34 -5.37
C SER A 122 -8.41 -12.01 -4.65
N LEU A 123 -9.32 -11.17 -5.18
CA LEU A 123 -9.67 -9.91 -4.53
C LEU A 123 -10.34 -10.14 -3.15
N MET A 124 -11.27 -11.08 -3.03
CA MET A 124 -11.86 -11.42 -1.73
C MET A 124 -10.79 -11.86 -0.73
N ASN A 125 -9.86 -12.73 -1.13
CA ASN A 125 -8.74 -13.12 -0.28
C ASN A 125 -7.82 -11.93 0.10
N PHE A 126 -7.59 -11.00 -0.84
CA PHE A 126 -6.88 -9.76 -0.57
C PHE A 126 -7.59 -8.94 0.51
N LEU A 127 -8.90 -8.72 0.36
CA LEU A 127 -9.72 -7.94 1.30
C LEU A 127 -9.82 -8.58 2.69
N SER A 128 -9.92 -9.92 2.78
CA SER A 128 -9.91 -10.64 4.06
C SER A 128 -8.64 -10.38 4.88
N LEU A 129 -7.51 -10.09 4.22
CA LEU A 129 -6.22 -9.88 4.87
C LEU A 129 -5.82 -8.40 4.95
N ARG A 130 -6.32 -7.56 4.03
CA ARG A 130 -5.86 -6.18 3.86
C ARG A 130 -6.87 -5.11 4.26
N ARG A 131 -8.07 -5.49 4.71
CA ARG A 131 -9.04 -4.55 5.26
C ARG A 131 -9.48 -4.96 6.66
N LYS A 132 -9.39 -4.03 7.62
CA LYS A 132 -9.98 -4.20 8.95
C LYS A 132 -11.49 -4.00 8.82
N ALA A 133 -12.25 -4.95 9.33
CA ALA A 133 -13.68 -4.85 9.46
C ALA A 133 -14.12 -5.63 10.70
N GLU A 134 -15.02 -5.05 11.49
CA GLU A 134 -15.46 -5.62 12.78
C GLU A 134 -16.32 -6.88 12.61
N ASP A 135 -16.96 -7.02 11.44
CA ASP A 135 -17.81 -8.14 11.05
C ASP A 135 -17.03 -9.32 10.41
N SER A 136 -15.71 -9.21 10.29
CA SER A 136 -14.87 -10.29 9.76
C SER A 136 -14.80 -11.49 10.72
N THR A 137 -14.98 -12.70 10.20
CA THR A 137 -14.77 -13.95 10.97
C THR A 137 -13.35 -14.07 11.50
N PHE A 138 -12.37 -13.60 10.71
CA PHE A 138 -10.95 -13.56 11.08
C PHE A 138 -10.47 -12.11 11.03
N PRO A 139 -10.39 -11.40 12.17
CA PRO A 139 -9.89 -10.04 12.21
C PRO A 139 -8.46 -9.94 11.67
N SER A 140 -8.23 -9.03 10.73
CA SER A 140 -6.91 -8.68 10.22
C SER A 140 -6.48 -7.29 10.72
N TYR A 141 -5.17 -7.10 10.85
CA TYR A 141 -4.55 -5.87 11.32
C TYR A 141 -3.55 -5.34 10.27
N PRO A 142 -4.01 -4.99 9.06
CA PRO A 142 -3.14 -4.47 8.01
C PRO A 142 -2.55 -3.11 8.40
N GLN A 143 -1.41 -2.76 7.81
CA GLN A 143 -0.95 -1.38 7.86
C GLN A 143 -2.01 -0.48 7.18
N ARG A 144 -2.27 0.71 7.75
CA ARG A 144 -3.32 1.62 7.25
C ARG A 144 -3.18 1.91 5.75
N GLU A 145 -1.95 2.04 5.26
CA GLU A 145 -1.71 2.44 3.88
C GLU A 145 -2.05 1.35 2.85
N ILE A 146 -1.86 0.06 3.16
CA ILE A 146 -2.35 -1.03 2.29
C ILE A 146 -3.86 -1.21 2.43
N GLU A 147 -4.43 -0.89 3.60
CA GLU A 147 -5.87 -0.85 3.81
C GLU A 147 -6.55 0.23 2.97
N MET A 148 -5.95 1.40 2.81
CA MET A 148 -6.47 2.44 1.90
C MET A 148 -6.59 1.93 0.45
N VAL A 149 -5.65 1.09 0.00
CA VAL A 149 -5.75 0.43 -1.32
C VAL A 149 -6.90 -0.59 -1.33
N ALA A 150 -7.02 -1.38 -0.27
CA ALA A 150 -8.09 -2.37 -0.12
C ALA A 150 -9.49 -1.73 -0.15
N GLU A 151 -9.68 -0.62 0.55
CA GLU A 151 -10.93 0.15 0.57
C GLU A 151 -11.34 0.60 -0.83
N ARG A 152 -10.38 1.13 -1.62
CA ARG A 152 -10.64 1.55 -3.01
C ARG A 152 -10.95 0.38 -3.93
N TYR A 153 -10.23 -0.74 -3.78
CA TYR A 153 -10.52 -1.95 -4.55
C TYR A 153 -11.93 -2.48 -4.25
N GLU A 154 -12.31 -2.53 -2.97
CA GLU A 154 -13.64 -2.99 -2.56
C GLU A 154 -14.75 -2.05 -3.04
N GLU A 155 -14.52 -0.73 -2.98
CA GLU A 155 -15.45 0.27 -3.50
C GLU A 155 -15.77 0.00 -4.97
N GLU A 156 -14.75 -0.15 -5.83
CA GLU A 156 -14.97 -0.43 -7.25
C GLU A 156 -15.57 -1.82 -7.49
N TRP A 157 -15.12 -2.84 -6.75
CA TRP A 157 -15.66 -4.19 -6.88
C TRP A 157 -17.12 -4.29 -6.48
N SER A 158 -17.55 -3.55 -5.44
CA SER A 158 -18.94 -3.51 -5.00
C SER A 158 -19.88 -2.98 -6.07
N ARG A 159 -19.40 -2.08 -6.96
CA ARG A 159 -20.17 -1.58 -8.11
C ARG A 159 -20.26 -2.62 -9.23
N LEU A 160 -19.19 -3.37 -9.47
CA LEU A 160 -19.11 -4.36 -10.54
C LEU A 160 -19.86 -5.66 -10.22
N MET A 161 -19.78 -6.13 -8.97
CA MET A 161 -20.34 -7.41 -8.54
C MET A 161 -21.11 -7.28 -7.21
N PRO A 162 -22.16 -6.45 -7.14
CA PRO A 162 -22.83 -6.10 -5.89
C PRO A 162 -23.38 -7.31 -5.12
N LEU A 163 -23.93 -8.30 -5.81
CA LEU A 163 -24.46 -9.52 -5.18
C LEU A 163 -23.34 -10.39 -4.59
N THR A 164 -22.18 -10.48 -5.26
CA THR A 164 -21.03 -11.23 -4.74
C THR A 164 -20.39 -10.51 -3.56
N HIS A 165 -20.26 -9.17 -3.64
CA HIS A 165 -19.79 -8.36 -2.53
C HIS A 165 -20.69 -8.49 -1.30
N ALA A 166 -22.00 -8.36 -1.46
CA ALA A 166 -22.96 -8.54 -0.37
C ALA A 166 -22.86 -9.94 0.25
N ALA A 167 -22.74 -10.98 -0.58
CA ALA A 167 -22.55 -12.35 -0.08
C ALA A 167 -21.21 -12.52 0.66
N PHE A 168 -20.11 -11.94 0.17
CA PHE A 168 -18.81 -11.98 0.84
C PHE A 168 -18.88 -11.33 2.23
N VAL A 169 -19.51 -10.15 2.34
CA VAL A 169 -19.72 -9.46 3.63
C VAL A 169 -20.59 -10.29 4.56
N ALA A 170 -21.75 -10.76 4.09
CA ALA A 170 -22.69 -11.55 4.89
C ALA A 170 -22.10 -12.88 5.40
N ASN A 171 -21.10 -13.43 4.71
CA ASN A 171 -20.39 -14.65 5.10
C ASN A 171 -19.08 -14.35 5.84
N GLY A 172 -19.02 -13.23 6.58
CA GLY A 172 -17.93 -12.92 7.49
C GLY A 172 -16.62 -12.55 6.78
N ARG A 173 -16.71 -12.07 5.54
CA ARG A 173 -15.57 -11.57 4.74
C ARG A 173 -14.48 -12.62 4.56
N VAL A 174 -14.86 -13.89 4.42
CA VAL A 174 -13.96 -15.01 4.12
C VAL A 174 -14.01 -15.33 2.63
N SER A 175 -12.85 -15.43 1.98
CA SER A 175 -12.80 -15.86 0.58
C SER A 175 -13.30 -17.31 0.45
N PRO A 176 -14.19 -17.60 -0.53
CA PRO A 176 -14.52 -18.97 -0.91
C PRO A 176 -13.35 -19.67 -1.63
#